data_AF-A0A9X9NFF2-F1
#
_entry.id   AF-A0A9X9NFF2-F1
#
_cell.length_a   1.000
_cell.length_b   1.000
_cell.length_c   1.000
_cell.angle_alpha   90.00
_cell.angle_beta   90.00
_cell.angle_gamma   90.00
#
_symmetry.space_group_name_H-M   'P 1'
#
loop_
_entity.id
_entity.type
_entity.pdbx_description
1 polymer ?
#
loop_
_entity_poly.entity_id
_entity_poly.type
_entity_poly.pdbx_seq_one_letter_code
_entity_poly.pdbx_strand_id
1 'polypeptide(L)'
;MLIRRVWQMPNSRTFSIKPIRELIQKYANGYIIDPFAAGNRLANVTNDIDPQYDTDFHMDATDFLNLFKLDSVDTVLYDPPYSPRQVAECYKALGITVNMQTTQASY
;
A
#
# COMPACT_ATOMS: atom_id res chain seq x y z
N MET A 1 19.99 3.58 22.83
CA MET A 1 19.07 3.06 21.79
C MET A 1 19.38 1.58 21.57
N LEU A 2 18.39 0.70 21.68
CA LEU A 2 18.53 -0.74 21.41
C LEU A 2 18.24 -0.99 19.93
N ILE A 3 19.20 -1.54 19.19
CA ILE A 3 19.04 -1.91 17.78
C ILE A 3 18.95 -3.43 17.67
N ARG A 4 17.84 -3.95 17.15
CA ARG A 4 17.67 -5.38 16.84
C ARG A 4 17.75 -5.57 15.33
N ARG A 5 18.62 -6.48 14.87
CA ARG A 5 18.73 -6.90 13.47
C ARG A 5 18.18 -8.32 13.34
N VAL A 6 17.35 -8.56 12.32
CA VAL A 6 16.77 -9.87 12.02
C VAL A 6 16.94 -10.10 10.52
N TRP A 7 17.46 -11.27 10.13
CA TRP A 7 17.61 -11.64 8.73
C TRP A 7 16.35 -12.34 8.20
N GLN A 8 15.95 -12.03 6.97
CA GLN A 8 14.90 -12.73 6.23
C GLN A 8 15.11 -12.52 4.72
N MET A 9 14.71 -13.49 3.90
CA MET A 9 14.62 -13.33 2.45
C MET A 9 13.57 -12.27 2.04
N PRO A 10 13.84 -11.52 0.96
CA PRO A 10 12.87 -10.58 0.40
C PRO A 10 11.66 -11.30 -0.18
N ASN A 11 10.51 -10.63 -0.16
CA ASN A 11 9.26 -11.07 -0.76
C ASN A 11 8.59 -9.87 -1.42
N SER A 12 7.95 -10.06 -2.58
CA SER A 12 7.17 -8.99 -3.23
C SER A 12 5.98 -8.53 -2.39
N ARG A 13 5.48 -9.39 -1.50
CA ARG A 13 4.47 -9.05 -0.50
C ARG A 13 5.15 -8.58 0.78
N THR A 14 5.50 -7.29 0.84
CA THR A 14 6.29 -6.67 1.94
C THR A 14 5.75 -7.03 3.32
N PHE A 15 4.45 -6.91 3.53
CA PHE A 15 3.84 -7.17 4.84
C PHE A 15 3.69 -8.64 5.20
N SER A 16 3.98 -9.56 4.27
CA SER A 16 4.08 -11.00 4.57
C SER A 16 5.45 -11.38 5.16
N ILE A 17 6.47 -10.52 5.01
CA ILE A 17 7.80 -10.74 5.55
C ILE A 17 7.71 -10.69 7.08
N LYS A 18 8.05 -11.81 7.74
CA LYS A 18 7.81 -12.03 9.18
C LYS A 18 8.27 -10.86 10.07
N PRO A 19 9.51 -10.33 9.96
CA PRO A 19 9.93 -9.21 10.80
C PRO A 19 9.11 -7.93 10.59
N ILE A 20 8.64 -7.68 9.36
CA ILE A 20 7.79 -6.53 9.03
C ILE A 20 6.38 -6.74 9.59
N ARG A 21 5.82 -7.94 9.42
CA ARG A 21 4.52 -8.30 9.99
C ARG A 21 4.49 -8.15 11.50
N GLU A 22 5.52 -8.65 12.19
CA GLU A 22 5.67 -8.51 13.65
C GLU A 22 5.77 -7.04 14.07
N LEU A 23 6.41 -6.20 13.25
CA LEU A 23 6.49 -4.77 13.49
C LEU A 23 5.11 -4.10 13.39
N ILE A 24 4.37 -4.41 12.32
CA ILE A 24 3.02 -3.88 12.10
C ILE A 24 2.10 -4.30 13.24
N GLN A 25 2.07 -5.59 13.58
CA GLN A 25 1.24 -6.10 14.69
C GLN A 25 1.55 -5.45 16.04
N LYS A 26 2.79 -4.96 16.23
CA LYS A 26 3.21 -4.31 17.47
C LYS A 26 2.82 -2.84 17.54
N TYR A 27 2.83 -2.12 16.42
CA TYR A 27 2.71 -0.65 16.42
C TYR A 27 1.45 -0.13 15.72
N ALA A 28 0.95 -0.84 14.71
CA ALA A 28 -0.31 -0.48 14.07
C ALA A 28 -1.45 -0.67 15.06
N ASN A 29 -2.30 0.35 15.17
CA ASN A 29 -3.40 0.36 16.12
C ASN A 29 -4.56 1.20 15.55
N GLY A 30 -5.72 1.04 16.18
CA GLY A 30 -6.93 1.77 15.80
C GLY A 30 -7.47 1.36 14.43
N TYR A 31 -7.98 2.33 13.69
CA TYR A 31 -8.49 2.19 12.34
C TYR A 31 -7.35 2.27 11.32
N ILE A 32 -7.10 1.14 10.64
CA ILE A 32 -5.97 0.94 9.75
C ILE A 32 -6.47 0.90 8.30
N ILE A 33 -5.80 1.63 7.41
CA ILE A 33 -6.06 1.59 5.97
C ILE A 33 -4.80 1.17 5.19
N ASP A 34 -5.01 0.50 4.06
CA ASP A 34 -3.93 0.08 3.15
C ASP A 34 -4.27 0.46 1.69
N PRO A 35 -3.69 1.56 1.16
CA PRO A 35 -3.91 1.99 -0.22
C PRO A 35 -3.32 1.06 -1.30
N PHE A 36 -2.38 0.16 -0.95
CA PHE A 36 -1.61 -0.68 -1.87
C PHE A 36 -1.61 -2.14 -1.40
N ALA A 37 -2.78 -2.66 -1.08
CA ALA A 37 -2.88 -3.89 -0.31
C ALA A 37 -2.36 -5.13 -1.04
N ALA A 38 -2.40 -5.20 -2.38
CA ALA A 38 -1.99 -6.37 -3.17
C ALA A 38 -2.59 -7.70 -2.63
N GLY A 39 -3.85 -7.63 -2.19
CA GLY A 39 -4.59 -8.74 -1.57
C GLY A 39 -4.25 -9.05 -0.11
N ASN A 40 -3.52 -8.17 0.57
CA ASN A 40 -3.24 -8.27 1.99
C ASN A 40 -4.45 -7.84 2.83
N ARG A 41 -4.70 -8.52 3.96
CA ARG A 41 -5.81 -8.24 4.88
C ARG A 41 -5.35 -7.85 6.29
N LEU A 42 -4.27 -7.07 6.37
CA LEU A 42 -3.79 -6.53 7.66
C LEU A 42 -4.51 -5.24 8.07
N ALA A 43 -5.10 -4.51 7.12
CA ALA A 43 -5.84 -3.29 7.37
C ALA A 43 -7.35 -3.55 7.51
N ASN A 44 -8.06 -2.59 8.10
CA ASN A 44 -9.52 -2.60 8.20
C ASN A 44 -10.17 -2.29 6.85
N VAL A 45 -9.54 -1.42 6.06
CA VAL A 45 -9.98 -1.07 4.71
C VAL A 45 -8.79 -1.16 3.77
N THR A 46 -8.99 -1.82 2.65
CA THR A 46 -7.96 -2.16 1.68
C THR A 46 -8.33 -1.63 0.30
N ASN A 47 -7.32 -1.15 -0.42
CA ASN A 47 -7.44 -0.73 -1.81
C ASN A 47 -6.33 -1.36 -2.64
N ASP A 48 -6.66 -1.70 -3.87
CA ASP A 48 -5.68 -2.00 -4.89
C ASP A 48 -6.25 -1.59 -6.25
N ILE A 49 -5.48 -0.82 -7.01
CA ILE A 49 -5.91 -0.35 -8.33
C ILE A 49 -6.22 -1.49 -9.30
N ASP A 50 -5.61 -2.67 -9.09
CA ASP A 50 -5.84 -3.85 -9.89
C ASP A 50 -7.01 -4.69 -9.31
N PRO A 51 -8.14 -4.81 -10.05
CA PRO A 51 -9.32 -5.53 -9.61
C PRO A 51 -9.14 -7.05 -9.52
N GLN A 52 -7.98 -7.58 -9.89
CA GLN A 52 -7.68 -9.00 -9.69
C GLN A 52 -7.49 -9.36 -8.20
N TYR A 53 -7.14 -8.38 -7.36
CA TYR A 53 -6.94 -8.60 -5.93
C TYR A 53 -8.26 -8.51 -5.17
N ASP A 54 -8.40 -9.29 -4.10
CA ASP A 54 -9.59 -9.26 -3.22
C ASP A 54 -9.41 -8.14 -2.16
N THR A 55 -9.76 -6.90 -2.56
CA THR A 55 -9.70 -5.69 -1.72
C THR A 55 -11.06 -4.97 -1.68
N ASP A 56 -11.25 -4.07 -0.71
CA ASP A 56 -12.53 -3.38 -0.53
C ASP A 56 -12.80 -2.34 -1.64
N PHE A 57 -11.73 -1.73 -2.16
CA PHE A 57 -11.78 -0.72 -3.22
C PHE A 57 -10.79 -1.04 -4.35
N HIS A 58 -11.11 -0.54 -5.54
CA HIS A 58 -10.27 -0.60 -6.75
C HIS A 58 -10.16 0.75 -7.42
N MET A 59 -9.43 1.67 -6.79
CA MET A 59 -9.24 3.04 -7.29
C MET A 59 -7.81 3.54 -7.09
N ASP A 60 -7.53 4.72 -7.65
CA ASP A 60 -6.26 5.41 -7.41
C ASP A 60 -6.05 5.62 -5.90
N ALA A 61 -4.82 5.43 -5.44
CA ALA A 61 -4.49 5.56 -4.03
C ALA A 61 -4.83 6.95 -3.46
N THR A 62 -4.73 8.00 -4.28
CA THR A 62 -5.09 9.37 -3.89
C THR A 62 -6.59 9.51 -3.68
N ASP A 63 -7.38 8.96 -4.59
CA ASP A 63 -8.85 8.94 -4.48
C ASP A 63 -9.29 8.14 -3.26
N PHE A 64 -8.65 7.00 -3.01
CA PHE A 64 -8.88 6.20 -1.82
C PHE A 64 -8.61 6.98 -0.53
N LEU A 65 -7.47 7.68 -0.43
CA LEU A 65 -7.13 8.49 0.74
C LEU A 65 -8.13 9.65 0.95
N ASN A 66 -8.66 10.23 -0.13
CA ASN A 66 -9.65 11.29 -0.08
C ASN A 66 -11.04 10.83 0.43
N LEU A 67 -11.30 9.52 0.53
CA LEU A 67 -12.54 9.00 1.12
C LEU A 67 -12.61 9.22 2.64
N PHE A 68 -11.46 9.32 3.30
CA PHE A 68 -11.37 9.40 4.75
C PHE A 68 -11.39 10.86 5.21
N LYS A 69 -12.10 11.11 6.31
CA LYS A 69 -12.10 12.44 6.94
C LYS A 69 -10.75 12.69 7.61
N LEU A 70 -10.39 13.96 7.75
CA LEU A 70 -9.24 14.35 8.56
C LEU A 70 -9.36 13.73 9.97
N ASP A 71 -8.24 13.25 10.51
CA ASP A 71 -8.12 12.61 11.84
C ASP A 71 -9.04 11.39 12.08
N SER A 72 -9.51 10.74 11.01
CA SER A 72 -10.37 9.52 11.12
C SER A 72 -9.62 8.20 11.00
N VAL A 73 -8.31 8.24 10.73
CA VAL A 73 -7.47 7.07 10.47
C VAL A 73 -6.29 7.09 11.45
N ASP A 74 -6.10 6.00 12.18
CA ASP A 74 -5.06 5.88 13.19
C ASP A 74 -3.74 5.36 12.60
N THR A 75 -3.81 4.52 11.56
CA THR A 75 -2.62 3.96 10.89
C THR A 75 -2.82 3.82 9.38
N VAL A 76 -1.80 4.19 8.59
CA VAL A 76 -1.75 3.93 7.14
C VAL A 76 -0.60 2.96 6.85
N LEU A 77 -0.89 1.84 6.21
CA LEU A 77 0.12 0.91 5.70
C LEU A 77 0.56 1.38 4.31
N TYR A 78 1.73 2.00 4.20
CA TYR A 78 2.17 2.66 2.97
C TYR A 78 3.31 1.92 2.28
N ASP A 79 2.99 1.19 1.21
CA ASP A 79 3.94 0.43 0.37
C ASP A 79 3.73 0.73 -1.13
N PRO A 80 3.99 1.97 -1.59
CA PRO A 80 3.76 2.34 -2.98
C PRO A 80 4.75 1.64 -3.92
N PRO A 81 4.43 1.53 -5.23
CA PRO A 81 5.40 1.09 -6.24
C PRO A 81 6.69 1.93 -6.18
N TYR A 82 7.82 1.23 -6.16
CA TYR A 82 9.16 1.80 -5.89
C TYR A 82 9.67 2.77 -6.97
N SER A 83 9.04 2.83 -8.15
CA SER A 83 9.47 3.73 -9.22
C SER A 83 8.33 4.24 -10.10
N PRO A 84 8.47 5.44 -10.69
CA PRO A 84 7.63 5.93 -11.78
C PRO A 84 7.42 4.92 -12.91
N ARG A 85 8.43 4.08 -13.17
CA ARG A 85 8.34 3.04 -14.18
C ARG A 85 7.35 1.94 -13.79
N GLN A 86 7.41 1.47 -12.54
CA GLN A 86 6.47 0.46 -12.04
C GLN A 86 5.04 1.01 -12.02
N VAL A 87 4.88 2.27 -11.61
CA VAL A 87 3.61 3.00 -11.75
C VAL A 87 3.13 2.91 -13.20
N ALA A 88 3.93 3.40 -14.17
CA ALA A 88 3.53 3.37 -15.58
C ALA A 88 3.21 1.96 -16.10
N GLU A 89 3.95 0.94 -15.68
CA GLU A 89 3.71 -0.46 -16.05
C GLU A 89 2.37 -0.98 -15.49
N CYS A 90 2.05 -0.69 -14.22
CA CYS A 90 0.76 -1.04 -13.61
C CYS A 90 -0.42 -0.35 -14.32
N TYR A 91 -0.36 0.97 -14.51
CA TYR A 91 -1.46 1.70 -15.18
C TYR A 91 -1.62 1.24 -16.64
N LYS A 92 -0.51 0.98 -17.35
CA LYS A 92 -0.56 0.47 -18.72
C LYS A 92 -1.16 -0.95 -18.79
N ALA A 93 -0.84 -1.83 -17.84
CA ALA A 93 -1.41 -3.17 -17.76
C ALA A 93 -2.94 -3.13 -17.53
N LEU A 94 -3.41 -2.12 -16.80
CA LEU A 94 -4.83 -1.87 -16.53
C LEU A 94 -5.54 -1.10 -17.66
N GLY A 95 -4.86 -0.80 -18.76
CA GLY A 95 -5.43 -0.04 -19.87
C GLY A 95 -5.69 1.45 -19.56
N ILE A 96 -5.17 1.95 -18.45
CA ILE A 96 -5.31 3.35 -18.04
C ILE A 96 -4.24 4.17 -18.77
N THR A 97 -4.66 5.27 -19.41
CA THR A 97 -3.74 6.13 -20.16
C THR A 97 -2.85 6.90 -19.19
N VAL A 98 -1.56 6.54 -19.14
CA VAL A 98 -0.59 7.16 -18.23
C VAL A 98 -0.15 8.50 -18.83
N ASN A 99 -0.59 9.61 -18.24
CA ASN A 99 -0.11 10.94 -18.57
C ASN A 99 1.09 11.28 -17.67
N MET A 100 1.97 12.19 -18.11
CA MET A 100 3.17 12.59 -17.36
C MET A 100 2.89 13.09 -15.93
N GLN A 101 1.65 13.53 -15.66
CA GLN A 101 1.15 13.91 -14.33
C GLN A 101 0.88 12.72 -13.40
N THR A 102 0.41 11.59 -13.94
CA THR A 102 0.15 10.34 -13.18
C THR A 102 1.41 9.49 -12.92
N THR A 103 2.54 9.86 -13.54
CA THR A 103 3.81 9.11 -13.40
C THR A 103 4.81 9.77 -12.44
N GLN A 104 4.49 10.93 -11.85
CA GLN A 104 5.39 11.55 -10.89
C GLN A 104 5.27 10.84 -9.54
N ALA A 105 6.41 10.41 -9.00
CA ALA A 105 6.55 10.01 -7.60
C ALA A 105 6.65 11.26 -6.69
N SER A 106 5.78 12.24 -6.90
CA SER A 106 5.63 13.41 -6.03
C SER A 106 4.36 13.22 -5.21
N TYR A 107 4.53 12.76 -3.98
CA TYR A 107 3.53 12.78 -2.92
C TYR A 107 3.87 13.91 -1.95
#